data_AF-A0A1X1KZS5-F1
#
_entry.id   AF-A0A1X1KZS5-F1
#
_cell.length_a   1.000
_cell.length_b   1.000
_cell.length_c   1.000
_cell.angle_alpha   90.00
_cell.angle_beta   90.00
_cell.angle_gamma   90.00
#
_symmetry.space_group_name_H-M   'P 1'
#
loop_
_entity.id
_entity.type
_entity.pdbx_description
1 polymer ?
#
loop_
_entity_poly.entity_id
_entity_poly.type
_entity_poly.pdbx_seq_one_letter_code
_entity_poly.pdbx_strand_id
1 'polypeptide(L)'
;MNYLLNKEDFILYESKYVSTYEFDDENINVTIYKDDFTQEEIDFINKLINLYEKNLPKIALACVNSDTFKYCFPEETVESIIPKLGKPIFRRMRNTTLLIYTEHTIDNDHILDIEFEGLYEDIFDVGIDG
;
A
#
# COMPACT_ATOMS: atom_id res chain seq x y z
N MET A 1 9.71 -10.60 1.10
CA MET A 1 8.67 -11.07 2.04
C MET A 1 8.12 -12.43 1.61
N ASN A 2 7.69 -13.27 2.55
CA ASN A 2 7.07 -14.57 2.26
C ASN A 2 5.88 -14.82 3.21
N TYR A 3 4.73 -14.26 2.87
CA TYR A 3 3.47 -14.37 3.60
C TYR A 3 2.57 -15.46 3.02
N LEU A 4 1.81 -16.08 3.90
CA LEU A 4 0.69 -16.94 3.55
C LEU A 4 -0.45 -16.68 4.55
N LEU A 5 -1.18 -15.60 4.31
CA LEU A 5 -2.33 -15.17 5.11
C LEU A 5 -3.54 -16.05 4.79
N ASN A 6 -4.32 -16.34 5.83
CA ASN A 6 -5.59 -17.05 5.80
C ASN A 6 -6.68 -16.15 6.38
N LYS A 7 -7.96 -16.54 6.22
CA LYS A 7 -9.09 -15.75 6.72
C LYS A 7 -9.03 -15.49 8.22
N GLU A 8 -8.53 -16.48 8.95
CA GLU A 8 -8.46 -16.48 10.41
C GLU A 8 -7.42 -15.48 10.94
N ASP A 9 -6.49 -15.04 10.10
CA ASP A 9 -5.46 -14.07 10.46
C ASP A 9 -6.01 -12.63 10.52
N PHE A 10 -7.21 -12.39 9.95
CA PHE A 10 -7.82 -11.07 9.90
C PHE A 10 -8.83 -10.84 11.03
N ILE A 11 -8.75 -9.66 11.62
CA ILE A 11 -9.69 -9.19 12.65
C ILE A 11 -10.73 -8.29 12.00
N LEU A 12 -12.01 -8.54 12.28
CA LEU A 12 -13.11 -7.69 11.82
C LEU A 12 -13.22 -6.44 12.70
N TYR A 13 -13.11 -5.27 12.08
CA TYR A 13 -13.41 -3.97 12.66
C TYR A 13 -14.69 -3.42 12.04
N GLU A 14 -15.70 -3.16 12.87
CA GLU A 14 -16.98 -2.62 12.41
C GLU A 14 -17.22 -1.24 12.98
N SER A 15 -17.62 -0.32 12.11
CA SER A 15 -18.12 0.99 12.49
C SER A 15 -19.47 1.27 11.80
N LYS A 16 -20.10 2.39 12.16
CA LYS A 16 -21.34 2.84 11.51
C LYS A 16 -21.14 3.16 10.02
N TYR A 17 -19.93 3.49 9.61
CA TYR A 17 -19.64 4.03 8.26
C TYR A 17 -18.93 3.01 7.37
N VAL A 18 -18.07 2.20 7.97
CA VAL A 18 -17.20 1.27 7.26
C VAL A 18 -16.94 0.04 8.14
N SER A 19 -16.91 -1.13 7.53
CA SER A 19 -16.44 -2.36 8.15
C SER A 19 -15.32 -2.97 7.32
N THR A 20 -14.23 -3.33 7.99
CA THR A 20 -12.99 -3.83 7.39
C THR A 20 -12.48 -5.08 8.10
N TYR A 21 -11.83 -5.95 7.35
CA TYR A 21 -10.98 -7.00 7.88
C TYR A 21 -9.53 -6.53 7.81
N GLU A 22 -8.84 -6.61 8.93
CA GLU A 22 -7.48 -6.07 9.06
C GLU A 22 -6.51 -7.16 9.57
N PHE A 23 -5.36 -7.23 8.91
CA PHE A 23 -4.18 -7.96 9.37
C PHE A 23 -3.08 -6.94 9.63
N ASP A 24 -2.44 -7.04 10.79
CA ASP A 24 -1.38 -6.11 11.18
C ASP A 24 -0.25 -6.87 11.87
N ASP A 25 0.96 -6.74 11.35
CA ASP A 25 2.17 -7.25 11.99
C ASP A 25 3.30 -6.20 11.97
N GLU A 26 4.53 -6.61 12.30
CA GLU A 26 5.68 -5.70 12.34
C GLU A 26 6.12 -5.18 10.96
N ASN A 27 5.79 -5.86 9.86
CA ASN A 27 6.30 -5.53 8.52
C ASN A 27 5.25 -4.96 7.59
N ILE A 28 3.97 -5.33 7.74
CA ILE A 28 2.89 -4.89 6.86
C ILE A 28 1.59 -4.67 7.63
N ASN A 29 0.71 -3.85 7.05
CA ASN A 29 -0.70 -3.85 7.37
C ASN A 29 -1.50 -4.18 6.10
N VAL A 30 -2.57 -4.95 6.23
CA VAL A 30 -3.52 -5.23 5.15
C VAL A 30 -4.92 -4.92 5.63
N THR A 31 -5.65 -4.12 4.87
CA THR A 31 -7.06 -3.79 5.10
C THR A 31 -7.89 -4.20 3.89
N ILE A 32 -8.98 -4.94 4.10
CA ILE A 32 -9.93 -5.35 3.05
C ILE A 32 -11.34 -4.95 3.50
N TYR A 33 -12.15 -4.34 2.63
CA TYR A 33 -13.55 -4.07 2.96
C TYR A 33 -14.33 -5.36 3.22
N LYS A 34 -15.23 -5.33 4.20
CA LYS A 34 -16.05 -6.49 4.59
C LYS A 34 -16.78 -7.15 3.42
N ASP A 35 -17.31 -6.33 2.50
CA ASP A 35 -18.08 -6.81 1.35
C ASP A 35 -17.20 -7.50 0.29
N ASP A 36 -15.89 -7.22 0.28
CA ASP A 36 -14.92 -7.78 -0.65
C ASP A 36 -14.11 -8.95 -0.02
N PHE A 37 -14.35 -9.28 1.26
CA PHE A 37 -13.55 -10.26 2.01
C PHE A 37 -13.86 -11.72 1.62
N THR A 38 -13.23 -12.17 0.53
CA THR A 38 -13.37 -13.52 -0.02
C THR A 38 -12.05 -14.30 0.04
N GLN A 39 -12.09 -15.61 -0.24
CA GLN A 39 -10.85 -16.39 -0.32
C GLN A 39 -10.01 -15.98 -1.53
N GLU A 40 -10.67 -15.69 -2.66
CA GLU A 40 -10.01 -15.19 -3.87
C GLU A 40 -9.25 -13.90 -3.61
N GLU A 41 -9.84 -13.00 -2.81
CA GLU A 41 -9.20 -11.74 -2.44
C GLU A 41 -7.96 -11.96 -1.55
N ILE A 42 -8.03 -12.90 -0.60
CA ILE A 42 -6.88 -13.27 0.23
C ILE A 42 -5.76 -13.90 -0.61
N ASP A 43 -6.12 -14.78 -1.56
CA ASP A 43 -5.16 -15.40 -2.47
C ASP A 43 -4.49 -14.33 -3.37
N PHE A 44 -5.24 -13.31 -3.78
CA PHE A 44 -4.73 -12.16 -4.51
C PHE A 44 -3.76 -11.33 -3.65
N ILE A 45 -4.19 -10.94 -2.44
CA ILE A 45 -3.37 -10.18 -1.49
C ILE A 45 -2.06 -10.93 -1.18
N ASN A 46 -2.10 -12.24 -0.97
CA ASN A 46 -0.90 -13.04 -0.77
C ASN A 46 0.09 -12.92 -1.94
N LYS A 47 -0.38 -12.94 -3.19
CA LYS A 47 0.49 -12.70 -4.35
C LYS A 47 1.04 -11.28 -4.35
N LEU A 48 0.18 -10.31 -4.04
CA LEU A 48 0.52 -8.90 -4.04
C LEU A 48 1.63 -8.56 -3.04
N ILE A 49 1.44 -8.89 -1.76
CA ILE A 49 2.41 -8.57 -0.68
C ILE A 49 3.74 -9.30 -0.89
N ASN A 50 3.72 -10.51 -1.44
CA ASN A 50 4.94 -11.25 -1.75
C ASN A 50 5.70 -10.69 -2.96
N LEU A 51 5.04 -9.88 -3.80
CA LEU A 51 5.66 -9.16 -4.92
C LEU A 51 6.14 -7.76 -4.54
N TYR A 52 5.83 -7.27 -3.34
CA TYR A 52 6.11 -5.89 -2.92
C TYR A 52 7.59 -5.51 -3.05
N GLU A 53 8.50 -6.25 -2.40
CA GLU A 53 9.93 -5.93 -2.42
C GLU A 53 10.52 -5.88 -3.82
N LYS A 54 10.06 -6.78 -4.71
CA LYS A 54 10.50 -6.80 -6.11
C LYS A 54 9.99 -5.58 -6.89
N ASN A 55 8.85 -5.03 -6.50
CA ASN A 55 8.21 -3.88 -7.16
C ASN A 55 8.56 -2.53 -6.52
N LEU A 56 9.31 -2.49 -5.42
CA LEU A 56 9.80 -1.24 -4.82
C LEU A 56 10.44 -0.26 -5.81
N PRO A 57 11.32 -0.68 -6.76
CA PRO A 57 11.85 0.24 -7.76
C PRO A 57 10.78 0.82 -8.70
N LYS A 58 9.74 0.05 -9.03
CA LYS A 58 8.62 0.51 -9.86
C LYS A 58 7.77 1.53 -9.11
N ILE A 59 7.48 1.26 -7.84
CA ILE A 59 6.75 2.16 -6.94
C ILE A 59 7.50 3.48 -6.80
N ALA A 60 8.79 3.42 -6.46
CA ALA A 60 9.63 4.60 -6.32
C ALA A 60 9.76 5.40 -7.63
N LEU A 61 9.85 4.72 -8.77
CA LEU A 61 9.83 5.38 -10.09
C LEU A 61 8.51 6.11 -10.35
N ALA A 62 7.37 5.56 -9.94
CA ALA A 62 6.08 6.24 -10.06
C ALA A 62 6.04 7.51 -9.20
N CYS A 63 6.52 7.44 -7.96
CA CYS A 63 6.64 8.60 -7.08
C CYS A 63 7.46 9.71 -7.72
N VAL A 64 8.71 9.43 -8.11
CA VAL A 64 9.58 10.48 -8.71
C VAL A 64 9.10 10.96 -10.06
N ASN A 65 8.14 10.31 -10.71
CA ASN A 65 7.54 10.77 -11.96
C ASN A 65 6.26 11.58 -11.75
N SER A 66 5.59 11.44 -10.60
CA SER A 66 4.41 12.21 -10.23
C SER A 66 4.75 13.69 -10.04
N ASP A 67 3.96 14.57 -10.67
CA ASP A 67 4.11 16.01 -10.51
C ASP A 67 3.81 16.45 -9.06
N THR A 68 2.81 15.83 -8.41
CA THR A 68 2.46 16.08 -7.01
C THR A 68 3.62 15.74 -6.09
N PHE A 69 4.21 14.55 -6.26
CA PHE A 69 5.34 14.13 -5.46
C PHE A 69 6.57 15.02 -5.70
N LYS A 70 6.91 15.33 -6.95
CA LYS A 70 8.04 16.22 -7.29
C LYS A 70 7.88 17.62 -6.70
N TYR A 71 6.64 18.12 -6.63
CA TYR A 71 6.36 19.44 -6.06
C TYR A 71 6.70 19.47 -4.55
N CYS A 72 6.34 18.42 -3.82
CA CYS A 72 6.62 18.32 -2.38
C CYS A 72 8.07 17.93 -2.09
N PHE A 73 8.64 17.01 -2.88
CA PHE A 73 9.93 16.37 -2.62
C PHE A 73 10.86 16.39 -3.84
N PRO A 74 11.27 17.59 -4.32
CA PRO A 74 12.00 17.73 -5.59
C PRO A 74 13.40 17.08 -5.60
N GLU A 75 13.99 16.83 -4.42
CA GLU A 75 15.34 16.30 -4.28
C GLU A 75 15.38 14.76 -4.16
N GLU A 76 14.24 14.09 -4.05
CA GLU A 76 14.18 12.63 -3.90
C GLU A 76 14.40 11.91 -5.25
N THR A 77 15.16 10.83 -5.21
CA THR A 77 15.42 9.93 -6.34
C THR A 77 14.88 8.53 -6.06
N VAL A 78 14.74 7.69 -7.08
CA VAL A 78 14.28 6.30 -6.93
C VAL A 78 15.02 5.57 -5.81
N GLU A 79 16.34 5.77 -5.71
CA GLU A 79 17.19 5.13 -4.71
C GLU A 79 17.02 5.72 -3.30
N SER A 80 16.71 7.02 -3.18
CA SER A 80 16.63 7.69 -1.88
C SER A 80 15.30 7.41 -1.17
N ILE A 81 14.20 7.22 -1.91
CA ILE A 81 12.87 7.00 -1.31
C ILE A 81 12.68 5.58 -0.77
N ILE A 82 13.19 4.55 -1.46
CA ILE A 82 12.99 3.14 -1.06
C ILE A 82 13.28 2.88 0.43
N PRO A 83 14.44 3.29 1.00
CA PRO A 83 14.72 3.07 2.43
C PRO A 83 13.89 3.96 3.36
N LYS A 84 13.19 4.97 2.84
CA LYS A 84 12.40 5.93 3.61
C LYS A 84 10.92 5.56 3.70
N LEU A 85 10.40 4.67 2.86
CA LEU A 85 8.96 4.38 2.78
C LEU A 85 8.36 3.85 4.11
N GLY A 86 9.14 3.17 4.94
CA GLY A 86 8.64 2.59 6.20
C GLY A 86 7.70 1.40 5.97
N LYS A 87 6.80 1.16 6.93
CA LYS A 87 5.85 0.04 6.90
C LYS A 87 4.72 0.31 5.88
N PRO A 88 4.54 -0.53 4.85
CA PRO A 88 3.44 -0.40 3.91
C PRO A 88 2.10 -0.82 4.51
N ILE A 89 1.05 -0.08 4.15
CA ILE A 89 -0.35 -0.42 4.39
C ILE A 89 -1.03 -0.72 3.06
N PHE A 90 -1.48 -1.96 2.88
CA PHE A 90 -2.21 -2.41 1.70
C PHE A 90 -3.70 -2.32 1.95
N ARG A 91 -4.37 -1.33 1.36
CA ARG A 91 -5.83 -1.24 1.38
C ARG A 91 -6.41 -1.73 0.07
N ARG A 92 -7.16 -2.82 0.13
CA ARG A 92 -7.78 -3.43 -1.03
C ARG A 92 -9.19 -2.90 -1.27
N MET A 93 -9.45 -2.46 -2.52
CA MET A 93 -10.71 -1.84 -2.93
C MET A 93 -11.16 -2.42 -4.27
N ARG A 94 -11.86 -3.55 -4.25
CA ARG A 94 -12.28 -4.30 -5.45
C ARG A 94 -11.16 -4.59 -6.43
N ASN A 95 -10.96 -3.77 -7.46
CA ASN A 95 -9.96 -3.97 -8.51
C ASN A 95 -8.69 -3.14 -8.28
N THR A 96 -8.76 -2.10 -7.46
CA THR A 96 -7.63 -1.22 -7.13
C THR A 96 -7.06 -1.53 -5.76
N THR A 97 -5.78 -1.23 -5.59
CA THR A 97 -5.10 -1.25 -4.29
C THR A 97 -4.57 0.14 -4.02
N LEU A 98 -4.82 0.63 -2.81
CA LEU A 98 -4.21 1.82 -2.27
C LEU A 98 -3.09 1.38 -1.32
N LEU A 99 -1.86 1.76 -1.65
CA LEU A 99 -0.68 1.50 -0.85
C LEU A 99 -0.27 2.78 -0.13
N ILE A 100 -0.32 2.74 1.20
CA ILE A 100 -0.17 3.92 2.05
C ILE A 100 1.08 3.77 2.91
N TYR A 101 1.81 4.87 3.07
CA TYR A 101 2.97 4.99 3.94
C TYR A 101 2.75 6.14 4.91
N THR A 102 2.34 5.80 6.13
CA THR A 102 2.14 6.77 7.22
C THR A 102 3.38 6.94 8.11
N GLU A 103 4.37 6.06 7.93
CA GLU A 103 5.59 6.00 8.76
C GLU A 103 6.84 6.29 7.92
N HIS A 104 6.69 6.93 6.76
CA HIS A 104 7.84 7.25 5.94
C HIS A 104 8.70 8.33 6.60
N THR A 105 9.97 8.38 6.22
CA THR A 105 10.96 9.35 6.73
C THR A 105 11.38 10.37 5.69
N ILE A 106 10.57 10.57 4.65
CA ILE A 106 10.76 11.64 3.65
C ILE A 106 10.56 13.00 4.33
N ASP A 107 9.44 13.14 5.05
CA ASP A 107 9.18 14.20 6.03
C ASP A 107 8.32 13.68 7.19
N ASN A 108 7.82 14.59 8.03
CA ASN A 108 6.96 14.28 9.18
C ASN A 108 5.51 14.78 9.03
N ASP A 109 5.20 15.45 7.92
CA ASP A 109 3.96 16.23 7.79
C ASP A 109 2.94 15.53 6.89
N HIS A 110 3.42 14.73 5.93
CA HIS A 110 2.56 14.13 4.92
C HIS A 110 2.46 12.60 5.03
N ILE A 111 1.38 12.09 4.43
CA ILE A 111 1.16 10.69 4.10
C ILE A 111 1.41 10.54 2.61
N LEU A 112 2.14 9.50 2.23
CA LEU A 112 2.29 9.09 0.84
C LEU A 112 1.31 7.95 0.55
N ASP A 113 0.51 8.10 -0.49
CA ASP A 113 -0.39 7.07 -0.96
C ASP A 113 -0.23 6.85 -2.47
N ILE A 114 -0.41 5.60 -2.89
CA ILE A 114 -0.15 5.16 -4.26
C ILE A 114 -1.28 4.23 -4.69
N GLU A 115 -1.95 4.59 -5.77
CA GLU A 115 -3.03 3.77 -6.34
C GLU A 115 -2.57 3.01 -7.58
N PHE A 116 -2.95 1.73 -7.61
CA PHE A 116 -2.67 0.86 -8.75
C PHE A 116 -3.69 -0.26 -8.94
N GLU A 117 -3.74 -0.81 -10.14
CA GLU A 117 -4.50 -2.01 -10.47
C GLU A 117 -3.62 -3.26 -10.53
N GLY A 118 -4.24 -4.40 -10.19
CA GLY A 118 -3.62 -5.72 -10.26
C GLY A 118 -2.39 -5.90 -9.35
N LEU A 119 -1.44 -6.74 -9.78
CA LEU A 119 -0.15 -7.01 -9.14
C LEU A 119 0.90 -5.96 -9.57
N TYR A 120 0.58 -4.68 -9.35
CA TYR A 120 1.37 -3.53 -9.76
C TYR A 120 1.49 -3.34 -11.28
N GLU A 121 0.56 -3.80 -12.11
CA GLU A 121 0.67 -3.60 -13.57
C GLU A 121 0.57 -2.12 -13.95
N ASP A 122 -0.41 -1.42 -13.38
CA ASP A 122 -0.71 -0.02 -13.71
C ASP A 122 -0.78 0.84 -12.44
N ILE A 123 0.28 1.62 -12.19
CA ILE A 123 0.29 2.63 -11.12
C ILE A 123 -0.14 3.94 -11.77
N PHE A 124 -1.29 4.45 -11.36
CA PHE A 124 -1.95 5.56 -12.05
C PHE A 124 -2.09 6.82 -11.20
N ASP A 125 -1.94 6.72 -9.87
CA ASP A 125 -1.96 7.88 -8.99
C ASP A 125 -0.94 7.79 -7.86
N VAL A 126 -0.43 8.96 -7.47
CA VAL A 126 0.46 9.15 -6.32
C VAL A 126 -0.02 10.39 -5.58
N GLY A 127 -0.68 10.16 -4.45
CA GLY A 127 -1.19 11.17 -3.55
C GLY A 127 -0.18 11.56 -2.48
N ILE A 128 -0.26 12.83 -2.06
CA ILE A 128 0.44 13.39 -0.90
C ILE A 128 -0.63 14.11 -0.08
N ASP A 129 -0.96 13.56 1.08
CA ASP A 129 -1.98 14.09 1.98
C ASP A 129 -1.33 14.68 3.24
N GLY A 130 -1.65 15.93 3.61
CA GLY A 130 -1.10 16.61 4.80
C GLY A 130 -1.53 18.07 4.92
#